data_AF-A0A528ASA6-F1
#
_entry.id   AF-A0A528ASA6-F1
#
_cell.length_a   1.000
_cell.length_b   1.000
_cell.length_c   1.000
_cell.angle_alpha   90.00
_cell.angle_beta   90.00
_cell.angle_gamma   90.00
#
_symmetry.space_group_name_H-M   'P 1'
#
loop_
_entity.id
_entity.type
_entity.pdbx_description
1 polymer ?
#
loop_
_entity_poly.entity_id
_entity_poly.type
_entity_poly.pdbx_seq_one_letter_code
_entity_poly.pdbx_strand_id
1 'polypeptide(L)'
;PACRAGLHNVCATLGFVGEVCDGGFAEETELPARLLLRHDPSLDPAIAAMAEPLAVALHAVRRLSAPAGAPVLIAGCGPIGGLAALLLS
;
A
#
# COMPACT_ATOMS: atom_id res chain seq x y z
N PRO A 1 14.19 -17.22 1.13
CA PRO A 1 14.13 -17.11 2.61
C PRO A 1 13.10 -16.08 3.10
N ALA A 2 13.20 -14.82 2.65
CA ALA A 2 12.29 -13.72 3.05
C ALA A 2 10.80 -14.02 2.82
N CYS A 3 10.44 -14.48 1.62
CA CYS A 3 9.06 -14.88 1.30
C CYS A 3 8.47 -15.93 2.27
N ARG A 4 9.27 -16.88 2.78
CA ARG A 4 8.81 -17.88 3.76
C ARG A 4 8.69 -17.33 5.18
N ALA A 5 9.32 -16.20 5.46
CA ALA A 5 9.24 -15.48 6.72
C ALA A 5 8.16 -14.39 6.72
N GLY A 6 7.29 -14.35 5.69
CA GLY A 6 6.24 -13.33 5.54
C GLY A 6 6.75 -11.97 5.05
N LEU A 7 8.05 -11.83 4.80
CA LEU A 7 8.68 -10.58 4.32
C LEU A 7 8.64 -10.52 2.78
N HIS A 8 7.42 -10.53 2.22
CA HIS A 8 7.21 -10.57 0.78
C HIS A 8 7.73 -9.31 0.06
N ASN A 9 7.72 -8.16 0.73
CA ASN A 9 8.17 -6.87 0.22
C ASN A 9 9.69 -6.77 -0.05
N VAL A 10 10.48 -7.75 0.41
CA VAL A 10 11.93 -7.84 0.16
C VAL A 10 12.32 -9.19 -0.43
N CYS A 11 11.38 -9.85 -1.11
CA CYS A 11 11.66 -11.11 -1.79
C CYS A 11 12.63 -10.87 -2.96
N ALA A 12 13.64 -11.73 -3.11
CA ALA A 12 14.71 -11.55 -4.12
C ALA A 12 14.20 -11.62 -5.58
N THR A 13 13.03 -12.21 -5.80
CA THR A 13 12.37 -12.34 -7.09
C THR A 13 11.04 -11.57 -7.10
N LEU A 14 10.93 -10.51 -6.29
CA LEU A 14 9.75 -9.65 -6.27
C LEU A 14 9.59 -8.94 -7.61
N GLY A 15 8.35 -8.76 -8.05
CA GLY A 15 7.99 -7.91 -9.18
C GLY A 15 6.64 -7.25 -8.92
N PHE A 16 6.44 -6.08 -9.53
CA PHE A 16 5.26 -5.25 -9.35
C PHE A 16 4.39 -5.20 -10.61
N VAL A 17 3.07 -5.13 -10.42
CA VAL A 17 2.12 -4.86 -11.49
C VAL A 17 2.42 -3.47 -12.07
N GLY A 18 2.52 -3.35 -13.39
CA GLY A 18 2.98 -2.13 -14.07
C GLY A 18 4.50 -2.00 -14.20
N GLU A 19 5.28 -2.96 -13.70
CA GLU A 19 6.74 -3.03 -13.90
C GLU A 19 7.14 -4.30 -14.65
N VAL A 20 6.78 -5.47 -14.10
CA VAL A 20 7.13 -6.78 -14.67
C VAL A 20 6.00 -7.39 -15.52
N CYS A 21 4.85 -6.74 -15.53
CA CYS A 21 3.69 -7.02 -16.38
C CYS A 21 2.90 -5.72 -16.58
N ASP A 22 1.94 -5.74 -17.50
CA ASP A 22 1.07 -4.58 -17.74
C ASP A 22 0.29 -4.18 -16.47
N GLY A 23 0.03 -2.87 -16.37
CA GLY A 23 -0.62 -2.24 -15.22
C GLY A 23 -2.11 -2.00 -15.43
N GLY A 24 -2.67 -1.11 -14.60
CA GLY A 24 -4.09 -0.75 -14.61
C GLY A 24 -4.45 0.50 -15.42
N PHE A 25 -3.50 1.14 -16.11
CA PHE A 25 -3.79 2.26 -17.02
C PHE A 25 -4.29 1.74 -18.38
N ALA A 26 -5.39 0.98 -18.32
CA ALA A 26 -6.07 0.34 -19.44
C ALA A 26 -7.55 0.14 -19.06
N GLU A 27 -8.42 -0.09 -20.05
CA GLU A 27 -9.82 -0.42 -19.78
C GLU A 27 -9.97 -1.78 -19.09
N GLU A 28 -9.07 -2.72 -19.38
CA GLU A 28 -9.01 -4.06 -18.79
C GLU A 28 -7.55 -4.50 -18.58
N THR A 29 -7.31 -5.40 -17.62
CA THR A 29 -5.98 -5.98 -17.35
C THR A 29 -6.08 -7.40 -16.81
N GLU A 30 -5.14 -8.27 -17.18
CA GLU A 30 -5.06 -9.64 -16.68
C GLU A 30 -4.11 -9.72 -15.49
N LEU A 31 -4.64 -10.09 -14.32
CA LEU A 31 -3.86 -10.19 -13.08
C LEU A 31 -4.01 -11.57 -12.42
N PRO A 32 -2.95 -12.07 -11.75
CA PRO A 32 -3.06 -13.26 -10.92
C PRO A 32 -4.14 -13.08 -9.84
N ALA A 33 -5.11 -14.01 -9.77
CA ALA A 33 -6.23 -13.93 -8.84
C ALA A 33 -5.82 -13.72 -7.36
N ARG A 34 -4.63 -14.20 -6.97
CA ARG A 34 -4.05 -14.01 -5.63
C ARG A 34 -3.74 -12.55 -5.26
N LEU A 35 -3.70 -11.64 -6.24
CA LEU A 35 -3.47 -10.21 -6.04
C LEU A 35 -4.77 -9.42 -5.90
N LEU A 36 -5.93 -10.04 -6.17
CA LEU A 36 -7.22 -9.37 -6.13
C LEU A 36 -7.81 -9.41 -4.72
N LEU A 37 -8.17 -8.24 -4.21
CA LEU A 37 -8.85 -8.08 -2.92
C LEU A 37 -10.26 -7.57 -3.19
N ARG A 38 -11.28 -8.25 -2.63
CA ARG A 38 -12.66 -7.78 -2.70
C ARG A 38 -12.80 -6.57 -1.77
N HIS A 39 -13.41 -5.50 -2.27
CA HIS A 39 -13.82 -4.35 -1.46
C HIS A 39 -15.35 -4.26 -1.40
N ASP A 40 -15.85 -3.40 -0.53
CA ASP A 40 -17.28 -3.09 -0.44
C ASP A 40 -17.74 -2.40 -1.75
N PRO A 41 -18.77 -2.88 -2.45
CA PRO A 41 -19.23 -2.30 -3.71
C PRO A 41 -19.83 -0.90 -3.56
N SER A 42 -20.16 -0.46 -2.35
CA SER A 42 -20.61 0.92 -2.08
C SER A 42 -19.47 1.93 -1.95
N LEU A 43 -18.21 1.47 -1.86
CA LEU A 43 -17.04 2.34 -1.81
C LEU A 43 -16.79 2.99 -3.17
N ASP A 44 -16.57 4.31 -3.18
CA ASP A 44 -16.18 5.04 -4.38
C ASP A 44 -14.91 4.41 -5.00
N PRO A 45 -14.92 4.03 -6.29
CA PRO A 45 -13.75 3.47 -6.97
C PRO A 45 -12.49 4.34 -6.86
N ALA A 46 -12.63 5.67 -6.86
CA ALA A 46 -11.50 6.59 -6.71
C ALA A 46 -10.87 6.51 -5.30
N ILE A 47 -11.68 6.23 -4.28
CA ILE A 47 -11.18 5.96 -2.92
C ILE A 47 -10.56 4.56 -2.87
N ALA A 48 -11.18 3.55 -3.49
CA ALA A 48 -10.64 2.19 -3.54
C ALA A 48 -9.25 2.15 -4.22
N ALA A 49 -9.02 2.97 -5.24
CA ALA A 49 -7.74 3.10 -5.92
C ALA A 49 -6.60 3.58 -4.98
N MET A 50 -6.93 4.24 -3.86
CA MET A 50 -5.96 4.69 -2.86
C MET A 50 -5.44 3.56 -1.97
N ALA A 51 -5.93 2.32 -2.13
CA ALA A 51 -5.54 1.19 -1.29
C ALA A 51 -4.02 0.93 -1.28
N GLU A 52 -3.36 0.97 -2.45
CA GLU A 52 -1.92 0.76 -2.56
C GLU A 52 -1.10 1.86 -1.86
N PRO A 53 -1.28 3.17 -2.15
CA PRO A 53 -0.49 4.20 -1.48
C PRO A 53 -0.80 4.30 0.02
N LEU A 54 -2.03 3.98 0.44
CA LEU A 54 -2.37 3.88 1.86
C LEU A 54 -1.66 2.70 2.52
N ALA A 55 -1.54 1.55 1.84
CA ALA A 55 -0.81 0.40 2.36
C ALA A 55 0.68 0.72 2.54
N VAL A 56 1.29 1.51 1.65
CA VAL A 56 2.67 2.02 1.81
C VAL A 56 2.79 2.87 3.07
N ALA A 57 1.91 3.86 3.25
CA ALA A 57 1.90 4.71 4.44
C ALA A 57 1.68 3.89 5.73
N LEU A 58 0.73 2.95 5.71
CA LEU A 58 0.42 2.07 6.83
C LEU A 58 1.60 1.17 7.21
N HIS A 59 2.33 0.64 6.22
CA HIS A 59 3.53 -0.15 6.47
C HIS A 59 4.59 0.69 7.20
N ALA A 60 4.81 1.94 6.78
CA ALA A 60 5.76 2.85 7.44
C ALA A 60 5.33 3.18 8.88
N VAL A 61 4.05 3.50 9.10
CA VAL A 61 3.50 3.78 10.43
C VAL A 61 3.61 2.57 11.37
N ARG A 62 3.31 1.36 10.89
CA ARG A 62 3.47 0.13 11.70
C ARG A 62 4.93 -0.12 12.08
N ARG A 63 5.87 0.17 11.17
CA ARG A 63 7.32 0.04 11.45
C ARG A 63 7.84 1.08 12.43
N LEU A 64 7.24 2.27 12.47
CA LEU A 64 7.57 3.27 13.48
C LEU A 64 7.30 2.74 14.90
N SER A 65 6.23 1.94 15.08
CA SER A 65 5.87 1.32 16.37
C SER A 65 5.81 2.34 17.53
N ALA A 66 5.34 3.56 17.24
CA ALA A 66 5.22 4.62 18.22
C ALA A 66 4.09 4.30 19.23
N PRO A 67 4.28 4.60 20.53
CA PRO A 67 3.19 4.55 21.51
C PRO A 67 2.03 5.47 21.13
N ALA A 68 0.82 5.09 21.53
CA ALA A 68 -0.35 5.95 21.36
C ALA A 68 -0.11 7.32 22.04
N GLY A 69 -0.43 8.40 21.33
CA GLY A 69 -0.24 9.77 21.80
C GLY A 69 1.21 10.30 21.76
N ALA A 70 2.18 9.50 21.28
CA ALA A 70 3.54 10.00 21.08
C ALA A 70 3.56 11.08 19.98
N PRO A 71 4.31 12.18 20.17
CA PRO A 71 4.46 13.18 19.12
C PRO A 71 5.24 12.59 17.93
N VAL A 72 4.72 12.78 16.72
CA VAL A 72 5.34 12.32 15.46
C VAL A 72 5.55 13.51 14.54
N LEU A 73 6.75 13.60 13.94
CA LEU A 73 7.06 14.57 12.89
C LEU A 73 6.99 13.90 11.52
N ILE A 74 6.17 14.44 10.63
CA ILE A 74 6.16 14.07 9.21
C ILE A 74 6.95 15.12 8.43
N ALA A 75 8.13 14.71 7.94
CA ALA A 75 8.98 15.56 7.10
C ALA A 75 8.60 15.41 5.62
N GLY A 76 7.61 16.19 5.17
CA GLY A 76 7.14 16.25 3.79
C GLY A 76 5.68 15.82 3.64
N CYS A 77 4.85 16.69 3.04
CA CYS A 77 3.40 16.51 2.92
C CYS A 77 2.97 16.16 1.48
N GLY A 78 3.74 15.29 0.82
CA GLY A 78 3.29 14.66 -0.44
C GLY A 78 2.19 13.61 -0.18
N PRO A 79 1.72 12.89 -1.21
CA PRO A 79 0.63 11.92 -1.07
C PRO A 79 0.84 10.91 0.08
N ILE A 80 2.01 10.27 0.15
CA ILE A 80 2.32 9.31 1.22
C ILE A 80 2.40 9.98 2.59
N GLY A 81 2.96 11.20 2.68
CA GLY A 81 3.03 11.96 3.93
C GLY A 81 1.64 12.36 4.45
N GLY A 82 0.75 12.79 3.56
CA GLY A 82 -0.65 13.09 3.90
C GLY A 82 -1.41 11.84 4.37
N LEU A 83 -1.24 10.70 3.69
CA LEU A 83 -1.84 9.44 4.12
C LEU A 83 -1.27 8.94 5.46
N ALA A 84 0.03 9.14 5.71
CA ALA A 84 0.63 8.84 7.01
C ALA A 84 0.05 9.74 8.11
N ALA A 85 -0.18 11.03 7.82
CA ALA A 85 -0.82 11.95 8.76
C ALA A 85 -2.25 11.50 9.08
N LEU A 86 -3.03 11.09 8.08
CA LEU A 86 -4.39 10.55 8.26
C LEU A 86 -4.41 9.27 9.12
N LEU A 87 -3.38 8.42 9.01
CA LEU A 87 -3.27 7.20 9.82
C LEU A 87 -2.81 7.46 11.25
N LEU A 88 -2.18 8.60 11.51
CA LEU A 88 -1.62 8.99 12.80
C LEU A 88 -2.49 10.02 13.54
N SER A 89 -3.55 10.53 12.89
CA SER A 89 -4.51 11.48 13.46
C SER A 89 -5.50 10.83 14.42
#